data_AF-A0A2V9QTF1-F1
#
_entry.id   AF-A0A2V9QTF1-F1
#
_cell.length_a   1.000
_cell.length_b   1.000
_cell.length_c   1.000
_cell.angle_alpha   90.00
_cell.angle_beta   90.00
_cell.angle_gamma   90.00
#
_symmetry.space_group_name_H-M   'P 1'
#
loop_
_entity.id
_entity.type
_entity.pdbx_description
1 polymer ?
#
loop_
_entity_poly.entity_id
_entity_poly.type
_entity_poly.pdbx_seq_one_letter_code
_entity_poly.pdbx_strand_id
1 'polypeptide(L)'
;MRSAAYFFHDEYDVAKAEPAEPVIYGAVNVHSLATQDYASASPIDIAFRICAKGISAWMAQNVASKIGNELAILIADDGDKKVKTDLKQSFRQLRRQIRPPDYDPKLWYVHDDMYFGSSKGSVGIQLADLCAYFIAKHLMECRNRRFLSNHCATNF
;
A
#
# COMPACT_ATOMS: atom_id res chain seq x y z
N MET A 1 -3.05 29.21 19.02
CA MET A 1 -3.79 28.00 19.41
C MET A 1 -3.18 26.81 18.69
N ARG A 2 -2.50 25.90 19.42
CA ARG A 2 -1.84 24.71 18.86
C ARG A 2 -2.83 23.54 18.94
N SER A 3 -3.22 22.98 17.79
CA SER A 3 -4.07 21.78 17.72
C SER A 3 -3.20 20.56 17.97
N ALA A 4 -3.47 19.82 19.04
CA ALA A 4 -2.81 18.57 19.37
C ALA A 4 -3.49 17.42 18.62
N ALA A 5 -2.81 16.83 17.65
CA ALA A 5 -3.19 15.55 17.09
C ALA A 5 -2.76 14.45 18.09
N TYR A 6 -3.73 13.80 18.71
CA TYR A 6 -3.47 12.66 19.59
C TYR A 6 -3.13 11.43 18.74
N PHE A 7 -1.85 11.03 18.74
CA PHE A 7 -1.42 9.72 18.29
C PHE A 7 -1.56 8.75 19.46
N PHE A 8 -2.52 7.83 19.39
CA PHE A 8 -2.60 6.72 20.34
C PHE A 8 -1.58 5.65 19.93
N HIS A 9 -0.54 5.49 20.75
CA HIS A 9 0.30 4.30 20.77
C HIS A 9 -0.22 3.41 21.91
N ASP A 10 -0.98 2.36 21.60
CA ASP A 10 -1.29 1.33 22.59
C ASP A 10 -0.04 0.44 22.74
N GLU A 11 0.56 0.47 23.93
CA GLU A 11 1.60 -0.46 24.38
C GLU A 11 0.96 -1.85 24.56
N TYR A 12 1.25 -2.77 23.64
CA TYR A 12 0.90 -4.19 23.78
C TYR A 12 2.11 -4.98 24.31
N ASP A 13 1.84 -5.81 25.32
CA ASP A 13 2.79 -6.58 26.13
C ASP A 13 3.60 -7.62 25.31
N VAL A 14 4.92 -7.69 25.56
CA VAL A 14 5.98 -8.03 24.58
C VAL A 14 6.38 -9.52 24.54
N ALA A 15 5.70 -10.42 25.23
CA ALA A 15 6.33 -11.72 25.54
C ALA A 15 6.12 -12.88 24.55
N LYS A 16 5.18 -12.86 23.58
CA LYS A 16 4.90 -14.08 22.77
C LYS A 16 4.04 -13.94 21.49
N ALA A 17 4.05 -12.79 20.83
CA ALA A 17 3.33 -12.65 19.56
C ALA A 17 4.33 -12.78 18.38
N GLU A 18 4.01 -13.63 17.40
CA GLU A 18 4.50 -13.45 16.02
C GLU A 18 4.36 -11.96 15.64
N PRO A 19 5.24 -11.36 14.82
CA PRO A 19 5.18 -9.92 14.58
C PRO A 19 3.79 -9.57 14.03
N ALA A 20 2.96 -9.00 14.90
CA ALA A 20 1.60 -8.62 14.54
C ALA A 20 1.71 -7.63 13.40
N GLU A 21 1.05 -7.94 12.28
CA GLU A 21 1.04 -7.04 11.14
C GLU A 21 0.56 -5.65 11.60
N PRO A 22 1.25 -4.57 11.21
CA PRO A 22 0.95 -3.25 11.70
C PRO A 22 -0.46 -2.84 11.26
N VAL A 23 -1.35 -2.64 12.23
CA VAL A 23 -2.70 -2.14 11.97
C VAL A 23 -2.66 -0.62 11.89
N ILE A 24 -2.95 -0.09 10.70
CA ILE A 24 -3.06 1.35 10.45
C ILE A 24 -4.50 1.64 10.07
N TYR A 25 -5.12 2.60 10.75
CA TYR A 25 -6.50 2.99 10.46
C TYR A 25 -6.65 4.51 10.48
N GLY A 26 -7.71 4.99 9.83
CA GLY A 26 -8.15 6.38 9.88
C GLY A 26 -9.61 6.44 10.28
N ALA A 27 -9.93 7.29 11.24
CA ALA A 27 -11.28 7.46 11.75
C ALA A 27 -11.62 8.95 11.86
N VAL A 28 -12.91 9.26 11.74
CA VAL A 28 -13.41 10.63 11.78
C VAL A 28 -14.62 10.70 12.70
N ASN A 29 -14.59 11.62 13.66
CA ASN A 29 -15.78 11.96 14.42
C ASN A 29 -16.69 12.85 13.56
N VAL A 30 -17.79 12.27 13.07
CA VAL A 30 -18.73 12.94 12.16
C VAL A 30 -19.40 14.17 12.78
N HIS A 31 -19.64 14.17 14.10
CA HIS A 31 -20.26 15.30 14.80
C HIS A 31 -19.28 16.47 14.89
N SER A 32 -18.02 16.19 15.22
CA SER A 32 -16.98 17.21 15.27
C SER A 32 -16.62 17.73 13.88
N LEU A 33 -16.70 16.89 12.84
CA LEU A 33 -16.48 17.34 11.47
C LEU A 33 -17.57 18.32 11.04
N ALA A 34 -18.84 18.04 11.36
CA ALA A 34 -19.97 18.88 11.00
C ALA A 34 -19.93 20.29 11.61
N THR A 35 -19.15 20.51 12.67
CA THR A 35 -19.00 21.82 13.31
C THR A 35 -17.76 22.59 12.86
N GLN A 36 -16.91 22.01 12.01
CA GLN A 36 -15.70 22.64 11.48
C GLN A 36 -16.00 23.39 10.17
N ASP A 37 -15.09 24.27 9.77
CA ASP A 37 -15.19 25.04 8.52
C ASP A 37 -15.31 24.14 7.27
N TYR A 38 -14.87 22.88 7.36
CA TYR A 38 -14.96 21.87 6.31
C TYR A 38 -16.07 20.84 6.54
N ALA A 39 -17.19 21.26 7.16
CA ALA A 39 -18.34 20.39 7.47
C ALA A 39 -18.92 19.62 6.27
N SER A 40 -18.75 20.14 5.04
CA SER A 40 -19.20 19.49 3.81
C SER A 40 -18.23 18.42 3.28
N ALA A 41 -17.07 18.23 3.90
CA ALA A 41 -16.10 17.24 3.46
C ALA A 41 -16.64 15.82 3.71
N SER A 42 -16.38 14.91 2.77
CA SER A 42 -16.78 13.51 2.92
C SER A 42 -16.03 12.87 4.09
N PRO A 43 -16.73 12.32 5.11
CA PRO A 43 -16.07 11.64 6.22
C PRO A 43 -15.20 10.47 5.75
N ILE A 44 -15.62 9.77 4.69
CA ILE A 44 -14.89 8.65 4.08
C ILE A 44 -13.58 9.14 3.45
N ASP A 45 -13.60 10.26 2.71
CA ASP A 45 -12.38 10.84 2.13
C ASP A 45 -11.39 11.22 3.23
N ILE A 46 -11.84 11.87 4.30
CA ILE A 46 -10.96 12.26 5.41
C ILE A 46 -10.38 11.03 6.11
N ALA A 47 -11.22 10.04 6.45
CA ALA A 47 -10.76 8.80 7.08
C ALA A 47 -9.72 8.10 6.21
N PHE A 48 -9.97 8.00 4.90
CA PHE A 48 -9.03 7.43 3.95
C PHE A 48 -7.71 8.20 3.89
N ARG A 49 -7.74 9.54 3.84
CA ARG A 49 -6.52 10.37 3.83
C ARG A 49 -5.68 10.18 5.09
N ILE A 50 -6.31 10.05 6.26
CA ILE A 50 -5.61 9.80 7.52
C ILE A 50 -4.92 8.42 7.46
N CYS A 51 -5.67 7.39 7.05
CA CYS A 51 -5.13 6.04 6.92
C CYS A 51 -3.96 5.98 5.92
N ALA A 52 -4.14 6.53 4.72
CA ALA A 52 -3.14 6.52 3.67
C ALA A 52 -1.84 7.24 4.09
N LYS A 53 -1.93 8.34 4.84
CA LYS A 53 -0.75 9.00 5.42
C LYS A 53 -0.03 8.11 6.42
N GLY A 54 -0.77 7.40 7.27
CA GLY A 54 -0.20 6.43 8.20
C GLY A 54 0.57 5.33 7.48
N ILE A 55 -0.02 4.76 6.42
CA ILE A 55 0.63 3.74 5.57
C ILE A 55 1.92 4.29 4.96
N SER A 56 1.88 5.49 4.39
CA SER A 56 3.07 6.12 3.79
C SER A 56 4.19 6.35 4.80
N ALA A 57 3.84 6.79 6.02
CA ALA A 57 4.81 7.03 7.09
C ALA A 57 5.44 5.70 7.56
N TRP A 58 4.62 4.66 7.70
CA TRP A 58 5.09 3.34 8.08
C TRP A 58 6.05 2.76 7.02
N MET A 59 5.70 2.86 5.73
CA MET A 59 6.54 2.42 4.61
C MET A 59 7.89 3.15 4.59
N ALA A 60 7.89 4.47 4.79
CA ALA A 60 9.10 5.28 4.84
C ALA A 60 10.05 4.82 5.96
N GLN A 61 9.50 4.51 7.14
CA GLN A 61 10.28 4.17 8.33
C GLN A 61 10.77 2.71 8.33
N ASN A 62 9.97 1.78 7.79
CA ASN A 62 10.19 0.35 7.97
C ASN A 62 10.65 -0.39 6.72
N VAL A 63 10.31 0.10 5.53
CA VAL A 63 10.59 -0.60 4.26
C VAL A 63 11.65 0.16 3.48
N ALA A 64 11.41 1.43 3.18
CA ALA A 64 12.33 2.22 2.36
C ALA A 64 13.73 2.35 2.98
N SER A 65 13.81 2.44 4.30
CA SER A 65 15.05 2.51 5.06
C SER A 65 15.83 1.18 5.12
N LYS A 66 15.18 0.03 4.87
CA LYS A 66 15.76 -1.30 5.08
C LYS A 66 15.93 -2.12 3.80
N ILE A 67 14.97 -2.03 2.88
CA ILE A 67 14.83 -2.94 1.73
C ILE A 67 15.00 -2.18 0.39
N GLY A 68 14.79 -0.87 0.37
CA GLY A 68 14.97 -0.02 -0.83
C GLY A 68 13.64 0.38 -1.49
N ASN A 69 13.62 0.47 -2.82
CA ASN A 69 12.50 0.97 -3.63
C ASN A 69 11.36 -0.05 -3.81
N GLU A 70 10.83 -0.57 -2.70
CA GLU A 70 9.63 -1.41 -2.70
C GLU A 70 8.37 -0.55 -2.82
N LEU A 71 7.37 -1.07 -3.55
CA LEU A 71 6.08 -0.43 -3.73
C LEU A 71 4.97 -1.24 -3.04
N ALA A 72 4.15 -0.56 -2.24
CA ALA A 72 2.96 -1.12 -1.63
C ALA A 72 1.77 -1.08 -2.60
N ILE A 73 1.02 -2.17 -2.68
CA ILE A 73 -0.26 -2.20 -3.40
C ILE A 73 -1.39 -1.98 -2.40
N LEU A 74 -2.33 -1.08 -2.71
CA LEU A 74 -3.54 -0.89 -1.92
C LEU A 74 -4.67 -1.74 -2.48
N ILE A 75 -5.19 -2.65 -1.66
CA ILE A 75 -6.34 -3.49 -1.96
C ILE A 75 -7.41 -3.19 -0.92
N ALA A 76 -8.53 -2.62 -1.37
CA ALA A 76 -9.71 -2.43 -0.56
C ALA A 76 -10.72 -3.55 -0.81
N ASP A 77 -11.61 -3.83 0.14
CA ASP A 77 -12.72 -4.74 -0.09
C ASP A 77 -13.68 -4.20 -1.16
N ASP A 78 -14.41 -5.09 -1.84
CA ASP A 78 -15.47 -4.66 -2.73
C ASP A 78 -16.65 -4.07 -1.94
N GLY A 79 -17.24 -3.02 -2.46
CA GLY A 79 -18.31 -2.30 -1.77
C GLY A 79 -19.15 -1.47 -2.72
N ASP A 80 -19.93 -0.54 -2.15
CA ASP A 80 -20.84 0.30 -2.91
C ASP A 80 -20.14 1.10 -4.01
N LYS A 81 -20.79 1.17 -5.19
CA LYS A 81 -20.23 1.89 -6.36
C LYS A 81 -19.83 3.33 -6.03
N LYS A 82 -20.62 4.02 -5.22
CA LYS A 82 -20.33 5.39 -4.78
C LYS A 82 -19.07 5.44 -3.92
N VAL A 83 -18.99 4.63 -2.88
CA VAL A 83 -17.83 4.55 -1.97
C VAL A 83 -16.55 4.22 -2.73
N LYS A 84 -16.59 3.26 -3.67
CA LYS A 84 -15.44 2.92 -4.52
C LYS A 84 -14.99 4.10 -5.38
N THR A 85 -15.93 4.83 -5.96
CA THR A 85 -15.64 6.00 -6.80
C THR A 85 -15.01 7.10 -5.96
N ASP A 86 -15.59 7.38 -4.79
CA ASP A 86 -15.09 8.39 -3.85
C ASP A 86 -13.69 8.05 -3.34
N LEU A 87 -13.43 6.79 -2.97
CA LEU A 87 -12.10 6.33 -2.54
C LEU A 87 -11.07 6.42 -3.68
N LYS A 88 -11.42 6.00 -4.90
CA LYS A 88 -10.52 6.15 -6.06
C LYS A 88 -10.18 7.60 -6.35
N GLN A 89 -11.18 8.48 -6.27
CA GLN A 89 -10.98 9.91 -6.47
C GLN A 89 -10.07 10.50 -5.38
N SER A 90 -10.32 10.13 -4.12
CA SER A 90 -9.52 10.52 -2.96
C SER A 90 -8.06 10.09 -3.13
N PHE A 91 -7.84 8.83 -3.54
CA PHE A 91 -6.52 8.27 -3.83
C PHE A 91 -5.79 9.04 -4.93
N ARG A 92 -6.45 9.28 -6.08
CA ARG A 92 -5.86 10.04 -7.20
C ARG A 92 -5.53 11.49 -6.84
N GLN A 93 -6.31 12.10 -5.95
CA GLN A 93 -6.03 13.45 -5.45
C GLN A 93 -4.85 13.49 -4.47
N LEU A 94 -4.67 12.45 -3.65
CA LEU A 94 -3.50 12.32 -2.80
C LEU A 94 -2.24 12.05 -3.62
N ARG A 95 -2.36 11.16 -4.62
CA ARG A 95 -1.27 10.77 -5.51
C ARG A 95 -1.23 11.62 -6.78
N ARG A 96 -1.37 12.93 -6.67
CA ARG A 96 -1.24 13.80 -7.85
C ARG A 96 0.17 13.65 -8.43
N GLN A 97 0.23 13.56 -9.76
CA GLN A 97 1.49 13.54 -10.49
C GLN A 97 2.33 14.76 -10.06
N ILE A 98 3.54 14.49 -9.57
CA ILE A 98 4.49 15.54 -9.19
C ILE A 98 4.83 16.34 -10.44
N ARG A 99 4.59 17.65 -10.38
CA ARG A 99 4.93 18.60 -11.44
C ARG A 99 5.91 19.61 -10.85
N PRO A 100 7.13 19.75 -11.38
CA PRO A 100 8.05 20.79 -10.94
C PRO A 100 7.37 22.17 -11.01
N PRO A 101 7.56 23.07 -10.03
CA PRO A 101 8.53 23.02 -8.92
C PRO A 101 8.03 22.33 -7.63
N ASP A 102 6.76 21.92 -7.56
CA ASP A 102 6.15 21.37 -6.33
C ASP A 102 6.44 19.87 -6.19
N TYR A 103 7.39 19.52 -5.32
CA TYR A 103 7.73 18.15 -4.96
C TYR A 103 7.07 17.76 -3.63
N ASP A 104 5.78 17.41 -3.67
CA ASP A 104 5.07 16.85 -2.51
C ASP A 104 4.85 15.34 -2.71
N PRO A 105 5.76 14.47 -2.22
CA PRO A 105 5.74 13.04 -2.47
C PRO A 105 4.71 12.31 -1.58
N LYS A 106 3.45 12.73 -1.64
CA LYS A 106 2.34 12.02 -0.98
C LYS A 106 2.17 10.64 -1.61
N LEU A 107 2.23 9.59 -0.77
CA LEU A 107 2.09 8.18 -1.16
C LEU A 107 3.15 7.69 -2.15
N TRP A 108 4.37 8.22 -2.08
CA TRP A 108 5.49 7.82 -2.97
C TRP A 108 5.76 6.32 -3.00
N TYR A 109 5.60 5.64 -1.86
CA TYR A 109 5.84 4.20 -1.71
C TYR A 109 4.65 3.33 -2.11
N VAL A 110 3.55 3.90 -2.58
CA VAL A 110 2.38 3.14 -3.02
C VAL A 110 2.45 2.96 -4.54
N HIS A 111 1.82 1.93 -5.09
CA HIS A 111 1.63 1.73 -6.52
C HIS A 111 0.67 2.78 -7.12
N ASP A 112 0.62 2.91 -8.45
CA ASP A 112 -0.09 3.99 -9.15
C ASP A 112 -1.62 3.93 -9.11
N ASP A 113 -2.20 2.78 -8.75
CA ASP A 113 -3.65 2.61 -8.66
C ASP A 113 -4.03 1.82 -7.40
N MET A 114 -5.29 1.97 -6.99
CA MET A 114 -5.91 1.24 -5.90
C MET A 114 -6.87 0.19 -6.46
N TYR A 115 -6.74 -1.02 -5.94
CA TYR A 115 -7.51 -2.18 -6.34
C TYR A 115 -8.63 -2.45 -5.35
N PHE A 116 -9.68 -3.11 -5.84
CA PHE A 116 -10.80 -3.56 -5.02
C PHE A 116 -10.87 -5.08 -5.13
N GLY A 117 -11.30 -5.76 -4.07
CA GLY A 117 -11.49 -7.22 -3.98
C GLY A 117 -12.56 -7.80 -4.90
N SER A 118 -12.79 -7.18 -6.07
CA SER A 118 -13.62 -7.71 -7.15
C SER A 118 -12.72 -8.23 -8.27
N SER A 119 -13.05 -9.41 -8.80
CA SER A 119 -12.26 -10.06 -9.86
C SER A 119 -12.03 -9.17 -11.09
N LYS A 120 -12.97 -8.27 -11.40
CA LYS A 120 -12.87 -7.34 -12.54
C LYS A 120 -11.78 -6.28 -12.37
N GLY A 121 -11.52 -5.85 -11.13
CA GLY A 121 -10.51 -4.84 -10.82
C GLY A 121 -9.11 -5.40 -10.65
N SER A 122 -8.99 -6.69 -10.31
CA SER A 122 -7.72 -7.35 -9.94
C SER A 122 -7.11 -8.20 -11.05
N VAL A 123 -7.73 -8.30 -12.25
CA VAL A 123 -7.23 -9.12 -13.37
C VAL A 123 -5.76 -8.81 -13.70
N GLY A 124 -5.38 -7.53 -13.68
CA GLY A 124 -4.01 -7.12 -13.95
C GLY A 124 -3.01 -7.66 -12.93
N ILE A 125 -3.37 -7.67 -11.64
CA ILE A 125 -2.54 -8.26 -10.57
C ILE A 125 -2.45 -9.77 -10.75
N GLN A 126 -3.58 -10.43 -11.03
CA GLN A 126 -3.60 -11.88 -11.25
C GLN A 126 -2.74 -12.30 -12.45
N LEU A 127 -2.75 -11.51 -13.53
CA LEU A 127 -1.89 -11.74 -14.68
C LEU A 127 -0.41 -11.48 -14.34
N ALA A 128 -0.12 -10.44 -13.56
CA ALA A 128 1.24 -10.14 -13.11
C ALA A 128 1.81 -11.29 -12.26
N ASP A 129 1.01 -11.84 -11.34
CA ASP A 129 1.37 -13.00 -10.53
C ASP A 129 1.64 -14.24 -11.40
N LEU A 130 0.78 -14.50 -12.39
CA LEU A 130 0.98 -15.58 -13.36
C LEU A 130 2.29 -15.40 -14.16
N CYS A 131 2.57 -14.18 -14.63
CA CYS A 131 3.81 -13.87 -15.33
C CYS A 131 5.03 -14.07 -14.44
N ALA A 132 4.98 -13.60 -13.19
CA ALA A 132 6.05 -13.79 -12.21
C ALA A 132 6.32 -15.28 -11.98
N TYR A 133 5.26 -16.09 -11.85
CA TYR A 133 5.37 -17.54 -11.73
C TYR A 133 6.07 -18.19 -12.95
N PHE A 134 5.68 -17.86 -14.18
CA PHE A 134 6.31 -18.43 -15.37
C PHE A 134 7.77 -18.02 -15.52
N ILE A 135 8.10 -16.75 -15.24
CA ILE A 135 9.49 -16.27 -15.26
C ILE A 135 10.31 -17.00 -14.21
N ALA A 136 9.81 -17.09 -12.97
CA ALA A 136 10.48 -17.79 -11.89
C ALA A 136 10.72 -19.26 -12.25
N LYS A 137 9.70 -19.95 -12.78
CA LYS A 137 9.81 -21.34 -13.21
C LYS A 137 10.84 -21.53 -14.33
N HIS A 138 10.83 -20.66 -15.34
CA HIS A 138 11.81 -20.71 -16.43
C HIS A 138 13.24 -20.50 -15.92
N LEU A 139 13.45 -19.50 -15.06
CA LEU A 139 14.75 -19.22 -14.46
C LEU A 139 15.24 -20.37 -13.57
N MET A 140 14.35 -21.03 -12.83
CA MET A 140 14.69 -22.24 -12.05
C MET A 140 15.15 -23.37 -12.96
N GLU A 141 14.45 -23.64 -14.07
CA GLU A 141 14.85 -24.68 -15.02
C GLU A 141 16.17 -24.35 -15.74
N CYS A 142 16.42 -23.08 -16.06
CA CYS A 142 17.71 -22.62 -16.60
C CYS A 142 18.84 -22.77 -15.58
N ARG A 143 18.59 -22.48 -14.30
CA ARG A 143 19.57 -22.66 -13.22
C ARG A 143 19.89 -24.14 -13.02
N ASN A 144 18.86 -25.00 -13.05
CA ASN A 144 19.02 -26.45 -12.88
C ASN A 144 19.76 -27.08 -14.08
N ARG A 145 19.47 -26.64 -15.32
CA ARG A 145 20.20 -27.07 -16.52
C ARG A 145 21.67 -26.65 -16.52
N ARG A 146 21.99 -25.43 -16.07
CA ARG A 146 23.39 -24.98 -15.93
C ARG A 146 24.14 -25.73 -14.83
N PHE A 147 23.45 -26.10 -13.74
CA PHE A 147 24.05 -26.93 -12.69
C PHE A 147 24.41 -28.33 -13.23
N LEU A 148 23.51 -28.94 -14.02
CA LEU A 148 23.76 -30.24 -14.64
C LEU A 148 24.83 -30.19 -15.74
N SER A 149 24.92 -29.13 -16.56
CA SER A 149 25.98 -29.02 -17.56
C SER A 149 27.35 -28.79 -16.93
N ASN A 150 27.43 -28.04 -15.83
CA ASN A 150 28.68 -27.81 -15.11
C ASN A 150 29.15 -29.05 -14.31
N HIS A 151 28.24 -29.92 -13.88
CA HIS A 151 28.59 -31.22 -13.27
C HIS A 151 28.98 -32.29 -14.29
N CYS A 152 28.49 -32.19 -15.54
CA CYS A 152 28.89 -33.09 -16.62
C CYS A 152 30.25 -32.69 -17.24
N ALA A 153 30.64 -31.42 -17.15
CA ALA A 153 31.91 -30.92 -17.68
C ALA A 153 33.14 -31.18 -16.78
N THR A 154 32.97 -31.75 -15.58
CA THR A 154 34.08 -32.04 -14.64
C THR A 154 34.44 -33.53 -14.54
N ASN A 155 33.89 -34.38 -15.42
CA ASN A 155 34.17 -35.83 -15.44
C ASN A 155 34.80 -36.27 -16.77
N PHE A 156 35.81 -35.54 -17.25
CA PHE A 156 36.76 -36.02 -18.25
C PHE A 156 38.19 -35.68 -17.82
#